data_AF-A0A8D2MGA7-F1
#
_entry.id   AF-A0A8D2MGA7-F1
#
_cell.length_a   1.000
_cell.length_b   1.000
_cell.length_c   1.000
_cell.angle_alpha   90.00
_cell.angle_beta   90.00
_cell.angle_gamma   90.00
#
_symmetry.space_group_name_H-M   'P 1'
#
loop_
_entity.id
_entity.type
_entity.pdbx_description
1 polymer ?
#
loop_
_entity_poly.entity_id
_entity_poly.type
_entity_poly.pdbx_seq_one_letter_code
_entity_poly.pdbx_strand_id
1 'polypeptide(L)'
;MGRRLLRGVSGAAVVLASVALLSMRHRGAREAAQYPGIGEGMLEKPEQQSQGSPEGAGGRGQTDLRLHPPEGYRSEGSLTLGDIFIAVKTTKRFHQSRMELLLDTWISQANKQKSVRFWFATGGAGFCISRKLARKMVPWASGRNFLSTSELIRLPDDCTVGYIIECKVGGQLIPNALFHSHLENLQLIPSSQLMQQVTLSYGVFENKLNVIELSGPFSPQEDPSRFRSLHCHLYPNTSWCLQAVGW
;
A
#
# COMPACT_ATOMS: atom_id res chain seq x y z
N MET A 1 -20.09 35.77 21.08
CA MET A 1 -18.66 35.85 20.71
C MET A 1 -17.98 34.55 21.13
N GLY A 2 -17.30 33.85 20.22
CA GLY A 2 -16.48 32.66 20.55
C GLY A 2 -16.78 31.39 19.74
N ARG A 3 -16.56 31.40 18.42
CA ARG A 3 -16.42 30.15 17.64
C ARG A 3 -15.01 29.60 17.88
N ARG A 4 -14.89 28.46 18.58
CA ARG A 4 -13.63 27.72 18.68
C ARG A 4 -13.28 27.14 17.32
N LEU A 5 -12.20 27.66 16.72
CA LEU A 5 -11.57 27.12 15.53
C LEU A 5 -10.85 25.81 15.90
N LEU A 6 -11.49 24.66 15.70
CA LEU A 6 -10.79 23.38 15.66
C LEU A 6 -10.20 23.21 14.26
N ARG A 7 -8.97 23.72 14.09
CA ARG A 7 -8.19 23.50 12.86
C ARG A 7 -7.89 22.01 12.75
N GLY A 8 -8.40 21.37 11.70
CA GLY A 8 -8.02 20.02 11.32
C GLY A 8 -6.52 19.97 11.04
N VAL A 9 -5.83 19.04 11.68
CA VAL A 9 -4.41 18.79 11.43
C VAL A 9 -4.28 18.18 10.03
N SER A 10 -3.50 18.82 9.16
CA SER A 10 -3.24 18.34 7.80
C SER A 10 -2.66 16.92 7.83
N GLY A 11 -3.08 16.06 6.89
CA GLY A 11 -2.61 14.67 6.78
C GLY A 11 -1.08 14.53 6.74
N ALA A 12 -0.38 15.54 6.20
CA ALA A 12 1.07 15.62 6.24
C ALA A 12 1.62 15.61 7.67
N ALA A 13 1.07 16.39 8.61
CA ALA A 13 1.54 16.45 10.00
C ALA A 13 1.39 15.10 10.74
N VAL A 14 0.43 14.27 10.33
CA VAL A 14 0.17 12.94 10.90
C VAL A 14 1.16 11.89 10.36
N VAL A 15 1.58 11.99 9.09
CA VAL A 15 2.66 11.17 8.52
C VAL A 15 3.99 11.42 9.25
N LEU A 16 4.26 12.67 9.66
CA LEU A 16 5.52 13.03 10.34
C LEU A 16 5.58 12.43 11.74
N ALA A 17 4.46 12.48 12.46
CA ALA A 17 4.33 11.89 13.79
C ALA A 17 4.53 10.36 13.75
N SER A 18 4.14 9.69 12.65
CA SER A 18 4.27 8.24 12.47
C SER A 18 5.74 7.80 12.31
N VAL A 19 6.50 8.53 11.48
CA VAL A 19 7.94 8.29 11.31
C VAL A 19 8.73 8.64 12.58
N ALA A 20 8.30 9.69 13.29
CA ALA A 20 8.87 10.09 14.57
C ALA A 20 8.60 9.07 15.68
N LEU A 21 7.38 8.53 15.81
CA LEU A 21 7.03 7.54 16.85
C LEU A 21 7.69 6.18 16.59
N LEU A 22 7.83 5.76 15.34
CA LEU A 22 8.63 4.58 14.97
C LEU A 22 10.12 4.80 15.28
N SER A 23 10.62 6.03 15.17
CA SER A 23 11.98 6.41 15.59
C SER A 23 12.13 6.52 17.12
N MET A 24 11.11 6.98 17.85
CA MET A 24 11.16 7.14 19.32
C MET A 24 11.05 5.80 20.05
N ARG A 25 10.26 4.84 19.54
CA ARG A 25 10.30 3.44 20.00
C ARG A 25 11.68 2.80 19.80
N HIS A 26 12.46 3.33 18.85
CA HIS A 26 13.85 2.93 18.61
C HIS A 26 14.86 3.66 19.52
N ARG A 27 14.52 4.82 20.11
CA ARG A 27 15.35 5.49 21.14
C ARG A 27 15.23 4.81 22.49
N GLY A 28 14.02 4.44 22.93
CA GLY A 28 13.84 3.67 24.17
C GLY A 28 14.47 2.27 24.12
N ALA A 29 14.72 1.73 22.93
CA ALA A 29 15.46 0.49 22.72
C ALA A 29 16.97 0.69 22.48
N ARG A 30 17.44 1.94 22.27
CA ARG A 30 18.84 2.27 21.99
C ARG A 30 19.64 2.74 23.20
N GLU A 31 19.01 3.13 24.30
CA GLU A 31 19.74 3.36 25.57
C GLU A 31 20.38 2.07 26.12
N ALA A 32 19.99 0.89 25.62
CA ALA A 32 20.59 -0.40 26.00
C ALA A 32 21.78 -0.84 25.11
N ALA A 33 22.20 -0.06 24.11
CA ALA A 33 23.29 -0.47 23.21
C ALA A 33 24.20 0.72 22.83
N GLN A 34 25.09 1.06 23.76
CA GLN A 34 26.18 2.01 23.58
C GLN A 34 27.50 1.26 23.38
N TYR A 35 28.19 1.49 22.25
CA TYR A 35 29.65 1.41 22.05
C TYR A 35 30.03 2.16 20.74
N PRO A 36 31.29 2.64 20.57
CA PRO A 36 31.57 4.00 20.09
C PRO A 36 32.43 4.09 18.81
N GLY A 37 32.34 5.25 18.14
CA GLY A 37 33.47 5.94 17.50
C GLY A 37 33.83 5.58 16.04
N ILE A 38 34.53 6.54 15.40
CA ILE A 38 35.04 6.60 14.01
C ILE A 38 33.99 7.11 13.01
N GLY A 39 34.13 8.24 12.31
CA GLY A 39 35.19 9.24 12.14
C GLY A 39 34.89 9.97 10.83
N GLU A 40 34.85 11.31 10.85
CA GLU A 40 34.58 12.19 9.71
C GLU A 40 35.60 12.04 8.57
N GLY A 41 35.19 12.29 7.33
CA GLY A 41 36.14 12.49 6.23
C GLY A 41 35.57 12.45 4.81
N MET A 42 35.41 13.65 4.26
CA MET A 42 35.83 14.02 2.90
C MET A 42 34.89 13.75 1.70
N LEU A 43 34.18 14.84 1.37
CA LEU A 43 33.84 15.33 0.04
C LEU A 43 35.02 15.24 -0.94
N GLU A 44 34.85 14.59 -2.10
CA GLU A 44 35.45 15.00 -3.38
C GLU A 44 34.63 14.49 -4.59
N LYS A 45 34.54 15.34 -5.60
CA LYS A 45 34.09 15.10 -6.98
C LYS A 45 35.27 15.46 -7.87
N PRO A 46 35.47 14.82 -9.04
CA PRO A 46 35.73 15.65 -10.23
C PRO A 46 35.07 15.14 -11.52
N GLU A 47 35.33 15.91 -12.57
CA GLU A 47 34.56 16.19 -13.78
C GLU A 47 34.79 15.26 -15.01
N GLN A 48 33.86 15.44 -15.96
CA GLN A 48 33.90 15.34 -17.43
C GLN A 48 35.17 14.85 -18.16
N GLN A 49 34.97 13.98 -19.19
CA GLN A 49 35.61 14.20 -20.51
C GLN A 49 34.91 13.48 -21.69
N SER A 50 34.53 14.31 -22.67
CA SER A 50 34.54 14.22 -24.15
C SER A 50 34.16 12.98 -24.99
N GLN A 51 33.23 13.25 -25.93
CA GLN A 51 33.14 12.93 -27.38
C GLN A 51 33.79 11.67 -28.00
N GLY A 52 32.98 11.00 -28.83
CA GLY A 52 33.43 10.24 -30.01
C GLY A 52 32.34 9.38 -30.66
N SER A 53 31.77 9.84 -31.79
CA SER A 53 31.07 8.98 -32.78
C SER A 53 32.09 8.50 -33.83
N PRO A 54 31.86 7.33 -34.47
CA PRO A 54 31.37 7.37 -35.85
C PRO A 54 30.33 6.28 -36.21
N GLU A 55 29.69 6.51 -37.36
CA GLU A 55 28.64 5.69 -37.99
C GLU A 55 29.14 4.37 -38.59
N GLY A 56 28.25 3.37 -38.74
CA GLY A 56 28.50 2.20 -39.60
C GLY A 56 27.58 0.99 -39.42
N ALA A 57 26.46 0.99 -40.17
CA ALA A 57 25.70 -0.13 -40.75
C ALA A 57 25.58 -1.54 -40.09
N GLY A 58 24.33 -2.01 -39.96
CA GLY A 58 23.94 -3.38 -40.35
C GLY A 58 23.30 -4.31 -39.30
N GLY A 59 22.11 -4.82 -39.59
CA GLY A 59 21.73 -6.20 -39.24
C GLY A 59 20.79 -6.44 -38.05
N ARG A 60 19.61 -7.00 -38.35
CA ARG A 60 18.61 -7.61 -37.46
C ARG A 60 19.19 -8.46 -36.32
N GLY A 61 18.59 -8.31 -35.13
CA GLY A 61 18.69 -9.29 -34.04
C GLY A 61 17.78 -8.94 -32.87
N GLN A 62 16.57 -9.52 -32.86
CA GLN A 62 15.69 -9.56 -31.69
C GLN A 62 16.45 -10.31 -30.58
N THR A 63 16.96 -9.60 -29.58
CA THR A 63 17.53 -10.22 -28.38
C THR A 63 16.44 -10.30 -27.33
N ASP A 64 15.87 -11.49 -27.22
CA ASP A 64 15.04 -11.94 -26.12
C ASP A 64 15.84 -11.79 -24.82
N LEU A 65 15.61 -10.68 -24.11
CA LEU A 65 16.16 -10.44 -22.77
C LEU A 65 15.50 -11.44 -21.82
N ARG A 66 16.10 -12.62 -21.71
CA ARG A 66 15.86 -13.54 -20.59
C ARG A 66 16.13 -12.78 -19.29
N LEU A 67 15.05 -12.38 -18.63
CA LEU A 67 15.03 -11.89 -17.27
C LEU A 67 15.62 -12.98 -16.36
N HIS A 68 16.87 -12.81 -15.94
CA HIS A 68 17.41 -13.55 -14.82
C HIS A 68 16.62 -13.13 -13.56
N PRO A 69 16.03 -14.06 -12.79
CA PRO A 69 15.42 -13.71 -11.51
C PRO A 69 16.49 -13.13 -10.59
N PRO A 70 16.22 -12.01 -9.88
CA PRO A 70 17.17 -11.49 -8.92
C PRO A 70 17.42 -12.54 -7.85
N GLU A 71 18.70 -12.75 -7.55
CA GLU A 71 19.24 -13.72 -6.61
C GLU A 71 18.42 -13.80 -5.31
N GLY A 72 18.16 -15.04 -4.90
CA GLY A 72 17.25 -15.38 -3.81
C GLY A 72 17.53 -14.62 -2.52
N TYR A 73 16.56 -13.83 -2.10
CA TYR A 73 16.49 -13.33 -0.74
C TYR A 73 16.37 -14.53 0.22
N ARG A 74 17.46 -14.90 0.88
CA ARG A 74 17.39 -15.74 2.08
C ARG A 74 16.69 -14.94 3.17
N SER A 75 15.41 -15.24 3.40
CA SER A 75 14.72 -14.83 4.62
C SER A 75 15.23 -15.72 5.76
N GLU A 76 16.01 -15.16 6.68
CA GLU A 76 16.23 -15.81 7.97
C GLU A 76 14.90 -15.78 8.74
N GLY A 77 14.12 -16.87 8.62
CA GLY A 77 12.84 -17.07 9.28
C GLY A 77 11.65 -17.23 8.34
N SER A 78 10.69 -18.07 8.74
CA SER A 78 9.38 -18.20 8.08
C SER A 78 8.57 -16.93 8.32
N LEU A 79 8.03 -16.34 7.24
CA LEU A 79 7.12 -15.19 7.35
C LEU A 79 5.83 -15.59 8.07
N THR A 80 5.32 -14.69 8.91
CA THR A 80 4.04 -14.83 9.60
C THR A 80 3.15 -13.63 9.33
N LEU A 81 1.85 -13.75 9.63
CA LEU A 81 0.93 -12.61 9.54
C LEU A 81 1.32 -11.46 10.49
N GLY A 82 2.07 -11.74 11.55
CA GLY A 82 2.59 -10.72 12.48
C GLY A 82 3.65 -9.80 11.86
N ASP A 83 4.18 -10.15 10.69
CA ASP A 83 5.16 -9.36 9.96
C ASP A 83 4.50 -8.35 8.99
N ILE A 84 3.18 -8.43 8.82
CA ILE A 84 2.40 -7.59 7.93
C ILE A 84 1.74 -6.46 8.72
N PHE A 85 1.88 -5.24 8.23
CA PHE A 85 1.16 -4.08 8.74
C PHE A 85 0.22 -3.53 7.66
N ILE A 86 -1.09 -3.54 7.94
CA ILE A 86 -2.11 -3.04 7.01
C ILE A 86 -2.56 -1.65 7.45
N ALA A 87 -2.49 -0.68 6.53
CA ALA A 87 -2.94 0.69 6.73
C ALA A 87 -4.14 0.99 5.82
N VAL A 88 -5.23 1.50 6.39
CA VAL A 88 -6.46 1.86 5.66
C VAL A 88 -6.69 3.37 5.69
N LYS A 89 -6.73 4.00 4.51
CA LYS A 89 -7.10 5.42 4.37
C LYS A 89 -8.60 5.59 4.39
N THR A 90 -9.06 6.55 5.18
CA THR A 90 -10.45 7.01 5.17
C THR A 90 -10.49 8.52 5.44
N THR A 91 -11.67 9.12 5.42
CA THR A 91 -11.87 10.50 5.91
C THR A 91 -13.06 10.51 6.84
N LYS A 92 -13.17 11.55 7.68
CA LYS A 92 -14.30 11.69 8.61
C LYS A 92 -15.67 11.52 7.93
N ARG A 93 -15.80 11.96 6.67
CA ARG A 93 -17.02 11.85 5.86
C ARG A 93 -17.41 10.40 5.56
N PHE A 94 -16.44 9.49 5.44
CA PHE A 94 -16.65 8.08 5.05
C PHE A 94 -16.51 7.10 6.22
N HIS A 95 -16.27 7.61 7.45
CA HIS A 95 -16.19 6.76 8.63
C HIS A 95 -17.48 5.96 8.85
N GLN A 96 -18.66 6.56 8.70
CA GLN A 96 -19.89 5.84 9.00
C GLN A 96 -20.22 4.80 7.91
N SER A 97 -20.29 5.20 6.64
CA SER A 97 -20.74 4.27 5.59
C SER A 97 -19.71 3.22 5.19
N ARG A 98 -18.42 3.58 5.07
CA ARG A 98 -17.40 2.66 4.55
C ARG A 98 -16.64 1.96 5.67
N MET A 99 -16.28 2.66 6.74
CA MET A 99 -15.48 2.02 7.79
C MET A 99 -16.28 0.96 8.55
N GLU A 100 -17.58 1.19 8.81
CA GLU A 100 -18.45 0.20 9.47
C GLU A 100 -18.49 -1.13 8.68
N LEU A 101 -18.69 -1.07 7.36
CA LEU A 101 -18.63 -2.25 6.50
C LEU A 101 -17.27 -2.99 6.61
N LEU A 102 -16.15 -2.27 6.61
CA LEU A 102 -14.82 -2.91 6.70
C LEU A 102 -14.57 -3.50 8.10
N LEU A 103 -15.05 -2.82 9.15
CA LEU A 103 -14.98 -3.29 10.54
C LEU A 103 -15.78 -4.58 10.73
N ASP A 104 -16.98 -4.66 10.17
CA ASP A 104 -17.84 -5.86 10.23
C ASP A 104 -17.24 -7.05 9.47
N THR A 105 -16.43 -6.79 8.45
CA THR A 105 -15.90 -7.80 7.53
C THR A 105 -14.41 -8.09 7.81
N TRP A 106 -13.52 -7.75 6.89
CA TRP A 106 -12.13 -8.22 6.92
C TRP A 106 -11.32 -7.66 8.07
N ILE A 107 -11.61 -6.43 8.56
CA ILE A 107 -10.85 -5.83 9.67
C ILE A 107 -11.08 -6.62 10.96
N SER A 108 -12.29 -7.16 11.18
CA SER A 108 -12.58 -8.02 12.33
C SER A 108 -11.68 -9.26 12.35
N GLN A 109 -11.40 -9.84 11.17
CA GLN A 109 -10.57 -11.04 11.05
C GLN A 109 -9.08 -10.70 11.16
N ALA A 110 -8.65 -9.59 10.54
CA ALA A 110 -7.28 -9.10 10.65
C ALA A 110 -6.94 -8.73 12.12
N ASN A 111 -7.87 -8.10 12.85
CA ASN A 111 -7.66 -7.74 14.26
C ASN A 111 -7.55 -8.94 15.19
N LYS A 112 -8.28 -10.04 14.93
CA LYS A 112 -8.07 -11.32 15.65
C LYS A 112 -6.64 -11.83 15.48
N GLN A 113 -6.01 -11.49 14.36
CA GLN A 113 -4.64 -11.88 14.03
C GLN A 113 -3.56 -10.84 14.44
N LYS A 114 -3.96 -9.64 14.92
CA LYS A 114 -3.26 -8.55 15.66
C LYS A 114 -3.55 -7.15 15.08
N SER A 115 -3.12 -6.11 15.81
CA SER A 115 -3.53 -4.71 15.66
C SER A 115 -3.45 -4.14 14.23
N VAL A 116 -4.61 -3.94 13.61
CA VAL A 116 -4.77 -3.01 12.48
C VAL A 116 -4.76 -1.60 13.08
N ARG A 117 -3.86 -0.73 12.62
CA ARG A 117 -3.91 0.71 12.94
C ARG A 117 -4.30 1.47 11.68
N PHE A 118 -5.25 2.38 11.82
CA PHE A 118 -5.76 3.18 10.70
C PHE A 118 -4.78 4.29 10.37
N TRP A 119 -4.28 4.30 9.13
CA TRP A 119 -3.42 5.36 8.60
C TRP A 119 -3.69 5.57 7.12
N PHE A 120 -3.47 6.80 6.67
CA PHE A 120 -3.95 7.33 5.40
C PHE A 120 -2.91 7.14 4.28
N ALA A 121 -3.14 6.23 3.32
CA ALA A 121 -2.51 6.17 1.99
C ALA A 121 -3.51 5.89 0.83
N THR A 122 -3.33 6.47 -0.35
CA THR A 122 -4.10 6.14 -1.58
C THR A 122 -3.34 5.12 -2.39
N GLY A 123 -4.09 4.18 -2.97
CA GLY A 123 -3.67 3.21 -3.97
C GLY A 123 -4.90 2.35 -4.20
N GLY A 124 -5.60 2.54 -5.33
CA GLY A 124 -6.95 1.99 -5.53
C GLY A 124 -7.02 0.47 -5.34
N ALA A 125 -5.98 -0.25 -5.76
CA ALA A 125 -5.82 -1.69 -5.57
C ALA A 125 -5.08 -2.07 -4.26
N GLY A 126 -4.42 -1.12 -3.59
CA GLY A 126 -3.43 -1.39 -2.55
C GLY A 126 -2.06 -1.77 -3.12
N PHE A 127 -1.03 -1.64 -2.28
CA PHE A 127 0.35 -2.05 -2.61
C PHE A 127 1.11 -2.43 -1.33
N CYS A 128 2.19 -3.19 -1.48
CA CYS A 128 3.03 -3.62 -0.36
C CYS A 128 4.46 -3.05 -0.47
N ILE A 129 5.02 -2.59 0.64
CA ILE A 129 6.40 -2.11 0.73
C ILE A 129 7.09 -2.82 1.89
N SER A 130 8.24 -3.45 1.63
CA SER A 130 9.01 -4.07 2.69
C SER A 130 9.61 -3.03 3.64
N ARG A 131 9.83 -3.39 4.91
CA ARG A 131 10.48 -2.52 5.90
C ARG A 131 11.82 -1.96 5.40
N LYS A 132 12.60 -2.76 4.68
CA LYS A 132 13.91 -2.37 4.13
C LYS A 132 13.76 -1.26 3.08
N LEU A 133 12.79 -1.38 2.17
CA LEU A 133 12.52 -0.35 1.18
C LEU A 133 11.97 0.92 1.83
N ALA A 134 11.00 0.79 2.75
CA ALA A 134 10.44 1.93 3.49
C ALA A 134 11.52 2.75 4.22
N ARG A 135 12.55 2.09 4.80
CA ARG A 135 13.69 2.78 5.42
C ARG A 135 14.51 3.60 4.43
N LYS A 136 14.73 3.09 3.21
CA LYS A 136 15.44 3.84 2.16
C LYS A 136 14.64 5.05 1.67
N MET A 137 13.31 5.00 1.74
CA MET A 137 12.44 6.10 1.32
C MET A 137 12.42 7.28 2.31
N VAL A 138 12.89 7.10 3.55
CA VAL A 138 12.79 8.09 4.64
C VAL A 138 13.25 9.51 4.26
N PRO A 139 14.36 9.73 3.53
CA PRO A 139 14.80 11.09 3.18
C PRO A 139 13.78 11.87 2.34
N TRP A 140 12.93 11.20 1.57
CA TRP A 140 11.90 11.84 0.74
C TRP A 140 10.47 11.66 1.27
N ALA A 141 10.23 10.63 2.09
CA ALA A 141 8.90 10.28 2.57
C ALA A 141 8.60 10.74 4.01
N SER A 142 9.62 11.15 4.77
CA SER A 142 9.45 11.60 6.16
C SER A 142 9.43 13.12 6.28
N GLY A 143 8.87 13.61 7.37
CA GLY A 143 8.74 15.05 7.55
C GLY A 143 7.95 15.71 6.41
N ARG A 144 8.11 17.01 6.27
CA ARG A 144 7.58 17.80 5.14
C ARG A 144 8.02 17.28 3.76
N ASN A 145 8.99 16.37 3.67
CA ASN A 145 9.62 15.98 2.42
C ASN A 145 8.65 15.24 1.50
N PHE A 146 7.70 14.47 2.04
CA PHE A 146 6.71 13.80 1.18
C PHE A 146 5.84 14.81 0.45
N LEU A 147 5.34 15.81 1.20
CA LEU A 147 4.55 16.90 0.63
C LEU A 147 5.39 17.69 -0.38
N SER A 148 6.61 18.11 -0.01
CA SER A 148 7.51 18.82 -0.94
C SER A 148 7.84 18.03 -2.21
N THR A 149 7.98 16.70 -2.10
CA THR A 149 8.20 15.82 -3.26
C THR A 149 6.95 15.78 -4.15
N SER A 150 5.77 15.59 -3.55
CA SER A 150 4.49 15.56 -4.29
C SER A 150 4.20 16.90 -5.00
N GLU A 151 4.49 18.03 -4.35
CA GLU A 151 4.33 19.38 -4.91
C GLU A 151 5.30 19.65 -6.06
N LEU A 152 6.54 19.17 -5.94
CA LEU A 152 7.55 19.31 -6.99
C LEU A 152 7.15 18.58 -8.26
N ILE A 153 6.71 17.33 -8.14
CA ILE A 153 6.33 16.50 -9.30
C ILE A 153 4.87 16.71 -9.74
N ARG A 154 4.06 17.36 -8.90
CA ARG A 154 2.62 17.62 -9.10
C ARG A 154 1.80 16.36 -9.36
N LEU A 155 2.08 15.30 -8.60
CA LEU A 155 1.41 14.02 -8.70
C LEU A 155 0.73 13.63 -7.37
N PRO A 156 -0.34 12.79 -7.40
CA PRO A 156 -1.00 12.30 -6.19
C PRO A 156 -0.09 11.42 -5.31
N ASP A 157 -0.55 11.07 -4.10
CA ASP A 157 0.25 10.34 -3.10
C ASP A 157 0.80 9.00 -3.63
N ASP A 158 0.00 8.23 -4.37
CA ASP A 158 0.40 6.93 -4.94
C ASP A 158 1.51 7.09 -5.98
N CYS A 159 1.33 8.02 -6.91
CA CYS A 159 2.37 8.37 -7.87
C CYS A 159 3.63 8.93 -7.19
N THR A 160 3.48 9.66 -6.08
CA THR A 160 4.61 10.16 -5.28
C THR A 160 5.38 9.02 -4.63
N VAL A 161 4.68 8.02 -4.08
CA VAL A 161 5.31 6.80 -3.55
C VAL A 161 6.09 6.06 -4.63
N GLY A 162 5.46 5.85 -5.81
CA GLY A 162 6.12 5.22 -6.96
C GLY A 162 7.36 5.99 -7.41
N TYR A 163 7.26 7.32 -7.54
CA TYR A 163 8.37 8.20 -7.90
C TYR A 163 9.53 8.12 -6.89
N ILE A 164 9.26 8.10 -5.59
CA ILE A 164 10.32 7.94 -4.58
C ILE A 164 11.00 6.58 -4.75
N ILE A 165 10.23 5.50 -4.92
CA ILE A 165 10.78 4.15 -5.05
C ILE A 165 11.67 4.03 -6.30
N GLU A 166 11.15 4.40 -7.47
CA GLU A 166 11.84 4.19 -8.74
C GLU A 166 12.93 5.24 -8.97
N CYS A 167 12.59 6.52 -8.83
CA CYS A 167 13.46 7.62 -9.24
C CYS A 167 14.43 8.10 -8.15
N LYS A 168 14.17 7.83 -6.87
CA LYS A 168 15.05 8.27 -5.76
C LYS A 168 15.78 7.13 -5.07
N VAL A 169 15.14 5.96 -4.95
CA VAL A 169 15.70 4.81 -4.24
C VAL A 169 16.25 3.74 -5.19
N GLY A 170 15.89 3.75 -6.48
CA GLY A 170 16.32 2.76 -7.46
C GLY A 170 15.64 1.40 -7.27
N GLY A 171 14.42 1.38 -6.74
CA GLY A 171 13.56 0.19 -6.72
C GLY A 171 12.80 -0.01 -8.03
N GLN A 172 12.08 -1.12 -8.13
CA GLN A 172 11.22 -1.43 -9.26
C GLN A 172 9.90 -2.01 -8.75
N LEU A 173 8.78 -1.63 -9.37
CA LEU A 173 7.50 -2.26 -9.12
C LEU A 173 7.51 -3.71 -9.61
N ILE A 174 7.11 -4.62 -8.73
CA ILE A 174 6.80 -6.01 -9.10
C ILE A 174 5.29 -6.09 -9.28
N PRO A 175 4.77 -6.22 -10.52
CA PRO A 175 3.34 -6.32 -10.76
C PRO A 175 2.79 -7.63 -10.18
N ASN A 176 1.59 -7.58 -9.62
CA ASN A 176 0.92 -8.75 -9.08
C ASN A 176 -0.57 -8.69 -9.43
N ALA A 177 -1.05 -9.71 -10.15
CA ALA A 177 -2.41 -9.80 -10.64
C ALA A 177 -3.45 -10.14 -9.56
N LEU A 178 -3.04 -10.27 -8.29
CA LEU A 178 -3.93 -10.51 -7.16
C LEU A 178 -4.42 -9.23 -6.47
N PHE A 179 -3.98 -8.06 -6.95
CA PHE A 179 -4.37 -6.76 -6.40
C PHE A 179 -5.32 -6.05 -7.34
N HIS A 180 -6.54 -5.74 -6.86
CA HIS A 180 -7.63 -5.27 -7.72
C HIS A 180 -8.22 -3.93 -7.28
N SER A 181 -8.38 -3.01 -8.23
CA SER A 181 -8.99 -1.69 -8.09
C SER A 181 -10.33 -1.63 -8.81
N HIS A 182 -11.28 -0.82 -8.33
CA HIS A 182 -12.53 -0.58 -9.05
C HIS A 182 -12.34 0.20 -10.38
N LEU A 183 -11.11 0.54 -10.77
CA LEU A 183 -10.79 1.12 -12.07
C LEU A 183 -10.50 0.06 -13.15
N GLU A 184 -10.59 -1.23 -12.83
CA GLU A 184 -10.59 -2.33 -13.79
C GLU A 184 -11.97 -3.01 -13.81
N ASN A 185 -12.25 -3.85 -14.79
CA ASN A 185 -13.53 -4.57 -14.82
C ASN A 185 -13.51 -5.76 -13.84
N LEU A 186 -14.07 -5.57 -12.64
CA LEU A 186 -14.05 -6.56 -11.56
C LEU A 186 -14.92 -7.79 -11.86
N GLN A 187 -15.84 -7.71 -12.83
CA GLN A 187 -16.64 -8.84 -13.28
C GLN A 187 -15.83 -9.84 -14.13
N LEU A 188 -14.64 -9.45 -14.60
CA LEU A 188 -13.75 -10.37 -15.33
C LEU A 188 -13.00 -11.34 -14.40
N ILE A 189 -13.00 -11.09 -13.09
CA ILE A 189 -12.36 -11.99 -12.12
C ILE A 189 -13.27 -13.21 -11.96
N PRO A 190 -12.82 -14.42 -12.32
CA PRO A 190 -13.66 -15.61 -12.23
C PRO A 190 -14.07 -15.87 -10.77
N SER A 191 -15.35 -16.22 -10.54
CA SER A 191 -15.84 -16.45 -9.17
C SER A 191 -15.06 -17.55 -8.42
N SER A 192 -14.52 -18.53 -9.15
CA SER A 192 -13.65 -19.59 -8.60
C SER A 192 -12.27 -19.09 -8.12
N GLN A 193 -11.86 -17.91 -8.54
CA GLN A 193 -10.58 -17.28 -8.21
C GLN A 193 -10.72 -16.18 -7.14
N LEU A 194 -11.94 -15.79 -6.76
CA LEU A 194 -12.16 -14.67 -5.84
C LEU A 194 -11.51 -14.88 -4.47
N MET A 195 -11.45 -16.11 -3.97
CA MET A 195 -10.90 -16.41 -2.63
C MET A 195 -9.37 -16.37 -2.60
N GLN A 196 -8.71 -16.37 -3.76
CA GLN A 196 -7.25 -16.37 -3.91
C GLN A 196 -6.69 -14.96 -4.12
N GLN A 197 -7.56 -13.95 -4.31
CA GLN A 197 -7.13 -12.57 -4.51
C GLN A 197 -6.65 -11.95 -3.19
N VAL A 198 -5.66 -11.05 -3.28
CA VAL A 198 -5.12 -10.34 -2.11
C VAL A 198 -5.97 -9.13 -1.77
N THR A 199 -6.39 -8.37 -2.78
CA THR A 199 -7.31 -7.24 -2.59
C THR A 199 -8.42 -7.28 -3.61
N LEU A 200 -9.58 -6.76 -3.22
CA LEU A 200 -10.73 -6.51 -4.08
C LEU A 200 -11.28 -5.13 -3.73
N SER A 201 -12.01 -4.52 -4.66
CA SER A 201 -12.55 -3.17 -4.52
C SER A 201 -14.03 -3.15 -4.90
N TYR A 202 -14.68 -2.01 -4.65
CA TYR A 202 -15.96 -1.65 -5.24
C TYR A 202 -15.98 -0.14 -5.49
N GLY A 203 -16.72 0.31 -6.48
CA GLY A 203 -16.79 1.75 -6.79
C GLY A 203 -17.55 2.03 -8.08
N VAL A 204 -17.67 3.30 -8.44
CA VAL A 204 -18.24 3.69 -9.74
C VAL A 204 -17.11 3.77 -10.75
N PHE A 205 -17.28 3.08 -11.88
CA PHE A 205 -16.40 3.13 -13.05
C PHE A 205 -17.26 3.26 -14.30
N GLU A 206 -16.93 4.21 -15.18
CA GLU A 206 -17.72 4.50 -16.39
C GLU A 206 -19.23 4.65 -16.13
N ASN A 207 -19.59 5.40 -15.07
CA ASN A 207 -20.96 5.64 -14.61
C ASN A 207 -21.75 4.40 -14.17
N LYS A 208 -21.09 3.25 -13.99
CA LYS A 208 -21.69 2.02 -13.51
C LYS A 208 -21.05 1.61 -12.18
N LEU A 209 -21.87 1.03 -11.30
CA LEU A 209 -21.35 0.39 -10.10
C LEU A 209 -20.56 -0.85 -10.53
N ASN A 210 -19.27 -0.83 -10.24
CA ASN A 210 -18.32 -1.87 -10.54
C ASN A 210 -18.01 -2.66 -9.26
N VAL A 211 -18.34 -3.94 -9.29
CA VAL A 211 -18.25 -4.90 -8.19
C VAL A 211 -17.93 -6.28 -8.75
N ILE A 212 -17.39 -7.15 -7.90
CA ILE A 212 -17.20 -8.57 -8.23
C ILE A 212 -18.54 -9.27 -8.52
N GLU A 213 -18.50 -10.29 -9.38
CA GLU A 213 -19.62 -11.18 -9.59
C GLU A 213 -19.58 -12.34 -8.59
N LEU A 214 -20.45 -12.26 -7.59
CA LEU A 214 -20.55 -13.25 -6.52
C LEU A 214 -22.00 -13.40 -6.07
N SER A 215 -22.53 -14.62 -6.24
CA SER A 215 -23.75 -15.05 -5.57
C SER A 215 -23.48 -15.13 -4.07
N GLY A 216 -24.43 -14.74 -3.23
CA GLY A 216 -24.22 -14.79 -1.80
C GLY A 216 -25.52 -14.67 -1.03
N PRO A 217 -25.44 -14.76 0.31
CA PRO A 217 -26.64 -14.74 1.14
C PRO A 217 -27.33 -13.37 1.19
N PHE A 218 -26.71 -12.31 0.63
CA PHE A 218 -27.27 -10.96 0.60
C PHE A 218 -27.62 -10.51 -0.82
N SER A 219 -28.81 -9.93 -0.98
CA SER A 219 -29.22 -9.29 -2.23
C SER A 219 -28.34 -8.08 -2.58
N PRO A 220 -28.22 -7.68 -3.86
CA PRO A 220 -27.47 -6.46 -4.26
C PRO A 220 -27.90 -5.18 -3.53
N GLN A 221 -29.15 -5.12 -3.05
CA GLN A 221 -29.68 -4.02 -2.28
C GLN A 221 -29.12 -3.98 -0.85
N GLU A 222 -28.96 -5.15 -0.22
CA GLU A 222 -28.44 -5.29 1.14
C GLU A 222 -26.92 -5.19 1.22
N ASP A 223 -26.22 -5.66 0.18
CA ASP A 223 -24.75 -5.68 0.13
C ASP A 223 -24.24 -5.12 -1.21
N PRO A 224 -24.43 -3.82 -1.49
CA PRO A 224 -24.11 -3.23 -2.79
C PRO A 224 -22.62 -3.29 -3.15
N SER A 225 -21.71 -3.48 -2.19
CA SER A 225 -20.27 -3.67 -2.44
C SER A 225 -19.88 -5.13 -2.70
N ARG A 226 -20.77 -6.08 -2.40
CA ARG A 226 -20.52 -7.53 -2.35
C ARG A 226 -19.53 -7.97 -1.25
N PHE A 227 -19.10 -7.07 -0.37
CA PHE A 227 -18.10 -7.37 0.66
C PHE A 227 -18.65 -8.25 1.79
N ARG A 228 -19.94 -8.11 2.14
CA ARG A 228 -20.56 -9.01 3.15
C ARG A 228 -20.68 -10.42 2.59
N SER A 229 -21.11 -10.54 1.33
CA SER A 229 -21.21 -11.81 0.61
C SER A 229 -19.85 -12.49 0.48
N LEU A 230 -18.82 -11.76 0.06
CA LEU A 230 -17.44 -12.25 -0.01
C LEU A 230 -16.94 -12.72 1.35
N HIS A 231 -17.17 -11.93 2.40
CA HIS A 231 -16.80 -12.29 3.77
C HIS A 231 -17.44 -13.60 4.20
N CYS A 232 -18.72 -13.84 3.89
CA CYS A 232 -19.38 -15.09 4.23
C CYS A 232 -18.86 -16.30 3.47
N HIS A 233 -18.32 -16.12 2.26
CA HIS A 233 -17.65 -17.21 1.55
C HIS A 233 -16.30 -17.58 2.21
N LEU A 234 -15.54 -16.56 2.62
CA LEU A 234 -14.24 -16.75 3.28
C LEU A 234 -14.38 -17.25 4.73
N TYR A 235 -15.41 -16.79 5.44
CA TYR A 235 -15.61 -17.00 6.87
C TYR A 235 -17.07 -17.39 7.18
N PRO A 236 -17.55 -18.56 6.70
CA PRO A 236 -18.96 -18.96 6.78
C PRO A 236 -19.49 -19.08 8.22
N ASN A 237 -18.61 -19.34 9.18
CA ASN A 237 -18.95 -19.46 10.60
C ASN A 237 -19.17 -18.10 11.30
N THR A 238 -19.09 -16.98 10.58
CA THR A 238 -19.41 -15.67 11.14
C THR A 238 -20.91 -15.61 11.47
N SER A 239 -21.28 -15.23 12.69
CA SER A 239 -22.66 -15.37 13.21
C SER A 239 -23.76 -14.75 12.33
N TRP A 240 -23.51 -13.57 11.77
CA TRP A 240 -24.47 -12.87 10.92
C TRP A 240 -24.55 -13.42 9.48
N CYS A 241 -23.60 -14.27 9.06
CA CYS A 241 -23.70 -14.99 7.79
C CYS A 241 -24.76 -16.09 7.85
N LEU A 242 -24.87 -16.79 8.98
CA LEU A 242 -25.85 -17.87 9.18
C LEU A 242 -27.28 -17.35 9.18
N GLN A 243 -27.50 -16.15 9.75
CA GLN A 243 -28.80 -15.50 9.81
C GLN A 243 -29.34 -15.11 8.42
N ALA A 244 -28.45 -14.86 7.46
CA ALA A 244 -28.82 -14.48 6.09
C ALA A 244 -29.17 -15.69 5.20
N VAL A 245 -28.90 -16.92 5.64
CA VAL A 245 -29.23 -18.16 4.91
C VAL A 245 -30.62 -18.70 5.26
N GLY A 246 -31.33 -18.07 6.21
CA GLY A 246 -32.73 -18.40 6.51
C GLY A 246 -32.94 -19.81 7.06
N TRP A 247 -32.33 -20.12 8.20
CA TRP A 247 -32.72 -21.25 9.06
C TRP A 247 -33.32 -20.72 10.35
#